data_AF-A0A316QMH8-F1
#
_entry.id   AF-A0A316QMH8-F1
#
_cell.length_a   1.000
_cell.length_b   1.000
_cell.length_c   1.000
_cell.angle_alpha   90.00
_cell.angle_beta   90.00
_cell.angle_gamma   90.00
#
_symmetry.space_group_name_H-M   'P 1'
#
loop_
_entity.id
_entity.type
_entity.pdbx_description
1 polymer ?
#
loop_
_entity_poly.entity_id
_entity_poly.type
_entity_poly.pdbx_seq_one_letter_code
_entity_poly.pdbx_strand_id
1 'polypeptide(L)'
;MPGLKMNLNCPRRLAVYAVFDVLDTMGAEYARSMVGDIQAKVKVLGKTSGYAFAVTEQGPDTSILHAAMPRPAPGLTEEGKQLALQYLMDSILHHMDQALFPEQLP
;
A
#
# COMPACT_ATOMS: atom_id res chain seq x y z
N MET A 1 2.24 11.67 12.35
CA MET A 1 2.81 10.40 11.84
C MET A 1 2.96 10.55 10.34
N PRO A 2 4.12 10.19 9.75
CA PRO A 2 4.27 10.21 8.30
C PRO A 2 3.28 9.21 7.69
N GLY A 3 2.54 9.67 6.70
CA GLY A 3 1.55 8.91 5.97
C GLY A 3 1.38 9.50 4.57
N LEU A 4 1.11 8.65 3.59
CA LEU A 4 0.99 9.02 2.19
C LEU A 4 -0.43 8.74 1.72
N LYS A 5 -1.06 9.71 1.07
CA LYS A 5 -2.42 9.59 0.55
C LYS A 5 -2.39 9.73 -0.96
N MET A 6 -3.11 8.84 -1.65
CA MET A 6 -3.24 8.87 -3.10
C MET A 6 -4.70 8.73 -3.49
N ASN A 7 -5.14 9.58 -4.41
CA ASN A 7 -6.46 9.45 -5.06
C ASN A 7 -6.33 8.42 -6.18
N LEU A 8 -7.25 7.47 -6.21
CA LEU A 8 -7.29 6.37 -7.16
C LEU A 8 -8.56 6.48 -8.00
N ASN A 9 -8.41 6.33 -9.31
CA ASN A 9 -9.53 6.26 -10.26
C ASN A 9 -10.03 4.82 -10.41
N CYS A 10 -10.19 4.13 -9.28
CA CYS A 10 -10.79 2.81 -9.24
C CYS A 10 -11.70 2.64 -8.01
N PRO A 11 -12.65 1.68 -8.06
CA PRO A 11 -13.46 1.32 -6.92
C PRO A 11 -12.60 0.86 -5.73
N ARG A 12 -13.09 1.11 -4.51
CA ARG A 12 -12.42 0.73 -3.24
C ARG A 12 -11.97 -0.73 -3.25
N ARG A 13 -12.82 -1.64 -3.73
CA ARG A 13 -12.56 -3.08 -3.71
C ARG A 13 -11.30 -3.45 -4.53
N LEU A 14 -11.08 -2.79 -5.67
CA LEU A 14 -9.93 -3.04 -6.53
C LEU A 14 -8.64 -2.57 -5.85
N ALA A 15 -8.65 -1.36 -5.28
CA ALA A 15 -7.51 -0.83 -4.53
C ALA A 15 -7.14 -1.72 -3.32
N VAL A 16 -8.13 -2.25 -2.61
CA VAL A 16 -7.89 -3.20 -1.50
C VAL A 16 -7.23 -4.49 -1.99
N TYR A 17 -7.68 -5.05 -3.12
CA TYR A 17 -7.04 -6.25 -3.67
C TYR A 17 -5.61 -5.98 -4.13
N ALA A 18 -5.35 -4.85 -4.79
CA ALA A 18 -4.01 -4.48 -5.19
C ALA A 18 -3.05 -4.37 -3.99
N VAL A 19 -3.53 -3.85 -2.85
CA VAL A 19 -2.75 -3.83 -1.60
C VAL A 19 -2.42 -5.27 -1.16
N PHE A 20 -3.39 -6.18 -1.17
CA PHE A 20 -3.12 -7.58 -0.79
C PHE A 20 -2.17 -8.29 -1.74
N ASP A 21 -2.31 -8.11 -3.05
CA ASP A 21 -1.45 -8.73 -4.05
C ASP A 21 0.01 -8.29 -3.89
N VAL A 22 0.24 -6.99 -3.64
CA VAL A 22 1.58 -6.47 -3.37
C VAL A 22 2.11 -7.02 -2.05
N LEU A 23 1.30 -7.07 -1.00
CA LEU A 23 1.71 -7.65 0.28
C LEU A 23 2.08 -9.14 0.15
N ASP A 24 1.31 -9.92 -0.61
CA ASP A 24 1.61 -11.33 -0.91
C ASP A 24 2.90 -11.47 -1.71
N THR A 25 3.11 -10.63 -2.73
CA THR A 25 4.34 -10.61 -3.55
C THR A 25 5.58 -10.29 -2.71
N MET A 26 5.43 -9.43 -1.70
CA MET A 26 6.50 -9.09 -0.77
C MET A 26 6.69 -10.10 0.37
N GLY A 27 5.87 -11.16 0.43
CA GLY A 27 5.90 -12.14 1.52
C GLY A 27 5.58 -11.53 2.88
N ALA A 28 4.70 -10.53 2.92
CA ALA A 28 4.35 -9.81 4.14
C ALA A 28 3.42 -10.62 5.04
N GLU A 29 3.49 -10.36 6.35
CA GLU A 29 2.49 -10.85 7.30
C GLU A 29 1.41 -9.79 7.47
N TYR A 30 0.14 -10.08 7.19
CA TYR A 30 -0.94 -9.11 7.34
C TYR A 30 -2.27 -9.73 7.72
N ALA A 31 -3.15 -8.91 8.32
CA ALA A 31 -4.51 -9.31 8.60
C ALA A 31 -5.35 -9.22 7.32
N ARG A 32 -5.86 -10.37 6.86
CA ARG A 32 -6.80 -10.45 5.73
C ARG A 32 -8.20 -9.99 6.15
N SER A 33 -8.37 -8.67 6.31
CA SER A 33 -9.65 -8.03 6.60
C SER A 33 -9.99 -7.02 5.52
N MET A 34 -11.18 -7.15 4.94
CA MET A 34 -11.76 -6.14 4.03
C MET A 34 -12.39 -4.96 4.79
N VAL A 35 -12.49 -5.07 6.13
CA VAL A 35 -13.15 -4.12 7.03
C VAL A 35 -12.09 -3.41 7.88
N GLY A 36 -12.11 -2.08 7.85
CA GLY A 36 -11.15 -1.24 8.55
C GLY A 36 -9.79 -1.16 7.85
N ASP A 37 -8.77 -0.80 8.63
CA ASP A 37 -7.40 -0.64 8.15
C ASP A 37 -6.70 -2.00 8.01
N ILE A 38 -6.03 -2.20 6.89
CA ILE A 38 -5.18 -3.36 6.63
C ILE A 38 -3.87 -3.16 7.37
N GLN A 39 -3.65 -3.94 8.43
CA GLN A 39 -2.38 -3.93 9.15
C GLN A 39 -1.45 -5.00 8.58
N ALA A 40 -0.23 -4.59 8.26
CA ALA A 40 0.80 -5.46 7.68
C ALA A 40 2.15 -5.25 8.35
N LYS A 41 2.96 -6.29 8.38
CA LYS A 41 4.37 -6.26 8.74
C LYS A 41 5.16 -6.64 7.49
N VAL A 42 5.89 -5.67 6.96
CA VAL A 42 6.53 -5.77 5.64
C VAL A 42 8.01 -5.44 5.80
N LYS A 43 8.86 -6.19 5.09
CA LYS A 43 10.27 -5.85 4.96
C LYS A 43 10.46 -4.97 3.73
N VAL A 44 10.80 -3.70 3.95
CA VAL A 44 11.03 -2.71 2.90
C VAL A 44 12.45 -2.17 3.06
N LEU A 45 13.22 -2.16 1.98
CA LEU A 45 14.62 -1.68 1.97
C LEU A 45 15.49 -2.31 3.09
N GLY A 46 15.27 -3.60 3.34
CA GLY A 46 16.03 -4.35 4.35
C GLY A 46 15.54 -4.20 5.79
N LYS A 47 14.55 -3.34 6.07
CA LYS A 47 14.01 -3.09 7.41
C LYS A 47 12.56 -3.57 7.51
N THR A 48 12.24 -4.30 8.57
CA THR A 48 10.87 -4.77 8.83
C THR A 48 10.13 -3.79 9.71
N SER A 49 9.09 -3.16 9.16
CA SER A 49 8.22 -2.21 9.86
C SER A 49 6.77 -2.68 9.80
N GLY A 50 5.95 -2.19 10.73
CA GLY A 50 4.51 -2.32 10.70
C GLY A 50 3.87 -1.14 9.97
N TYR A 51 3.05 -1.47 8.99
CA TYR A 51 2.31 -0.58 8.10
C TYR A 51 0.81 -0.73 8.34
N ALA A 52 0.08 0.34 8.02
CA ALA A 52 -1.37 0.35 7.97
C ALA A 52 -1.83 0.97 6.65
N PHE A 53 -2.76 0.32 5.98
CA PHE A 53 -3.38 0.82 4.76
C PHE A 53 -4.87 0.99 4.97
N ALA A 54 -5.38 2.19 4.70
CA ALA A 54 -6.80 2.48 4.72
C ALA A 54 -7.25 2.82 3.29
N VAL A 55 -8.31 2.19 2.82
CA VAL A 55 -8.93 2.51 1.53
C VAL A 55 -10.33 3.05 1.78
N THR A 56 -10.52 4.32 1.47
CA THR A 56 -11.79 5.03 1.63
C THR A 56 -12.47 5.18 0.27
N GLU A 57 -13.72 4.78 0.17
CA GLU A 57 -14.54 5.01 -1.02
C GLU A 57 -14.88 6.50 -1.13
N GLN A 58 -14.67 7.09 -2.31
CA GLN A 58 -15.11 8.47 -2.61
C GLN A 58 -16.28 8.51 -3.60
N GLY A 59 -16.40 7.50 -4.45
CA GLY A 59 -17.50 7.32 -5.38
C GLY A 59 -17.48 5.92 -5.97
N PRO A 60 -18.39 5.61 -6.92
CA PRO A 60 -18.51 4.28 -7.51
C PRO A 60 -17.19 3.76 -8.11
N ASP A 61 -16.44 4.65 -8.77
CA ASP A 61 -15.19 4.33 -9.46
C ASP A 61 -13.98 5.11 -8.92
N THR A 62 -14.10 5.70 -7.73
CA THR A 62 -13.01 6.47 -7.12
C THR A 62 -12.81 6.12 -5.65
N SER A 63 -11.55 6.06 -5.24
CA SER A 63 -11.18 5.75 -3.86
C SER A 63 -9.91 6.48 -3.46
N ILE A 64 -9.65 6.56 -2.16
CA ILE A 64 -8.41 7.09 -1.60
C ILE A 64 -7.70 5.97 -0.88
N LEU A 65 -6.44 5.72 -1.27
CA LEU A 65 -5.53 4.87 -0.53
C LEU A 65 -4.66 5.74 0.38
N HIS A 66 -4.67 5.42 1.66
CA HIS A 66 -3.80 6.02 2.66
C HIS A 66 -2.88 4.93 3.24
N ALA A 67 -1.58 5.14 3.16
CA ALA A 67 -0.58 4.29 3.77
C ALA A 67 0.11 5.03 4.93
N ALA A 68 0.28 4.36 6.07
CA ALA A 68 0.97 4.91 7.24
C ALA A 68 1.89 3.87 7.87
N MET A 69 2.85 4.32 8.66
CA MET A 69 3.79 3.46 9.38
C MET A 69 3.62 3.60 10.89
N PRO A 70 2.62 2.93 11.49
CA PRO A 70 2.37 3.01 12.93
C PRO A 70 3.49 2.41 13.79
N ARG A 71 4.23 1.42 13.26
CA ARG A 71 5.29 0.71 13.99
C ARG A 71 6.58 0.69 13.16
N PRO A 72 7.37 1.78 13.12
CA PRO A 72 8.63 1.80 12.39
C PRO A 72 9.65 0.83 12.98
N ALA A 73 10.54 0.31 12.14
CA ALA A 73 11.70 -0.46 12.61
C ALA A 73 12.59 0.39 13.54
N PRO A 74 13.23 -0.22 14.56
CA PRO A 74 14.18 0.48 15.41
C PRO A 74 15.32 1.12 14.59
N GLY A 75 15.61 2.39 14.89
CA GLY A 75 16.67 3.16 14.22
C GLY A 75 16.35 3.60 12.79
N LEU A 76 15.09 3.53 12.35
CA LEU A 76 14.68 4.06 11.05
C LEU A 76 14.56 5.58 11.11
N THR A 77 15.30 6.29 10.25
CA THR A 77 15.24 7.76 10.13
C THR A 77 13.91 8.23 9.53
N GLU A 78 13.57 9.51 9.64
CA GLU A 78 12.34 10.05 9.03
C GLU A 78 12.37 9.92 7.50
N GLU A 79 13.53 10.16 6.87
CA GLU A 79 13.72 9.96 5.43
C GLU A 79 13.53 8.49 5.05
N GLY A 80 14.04 7.56 5.87
CA GLY A 80 13.84 6.13 5.67
C GLY A 80 12.38 5.72 5.82
N LYS A 81 11.62 6.32 6.74
CA LYS A 81 10.18 6.11 6.88
C LYS A 81 9.43 6.57 5.63
N GLN A 82 9.74 7.77 5.15
CA GLN A 82 9.12 8.34 3.96
C GLN A 82 9.44 7.52 2.71
N LEU A 83 10.70 7.15 2.52
CA LEU A 83 11.13 6.33 1.38
C LEU A 83 10.45 4.95 1.38
N ALA A 84 10.32 4.31 2.55
CA ALA A 84 9.65 3.03 2.63
C ALA A 84 8.13 3.13 2.38
N LEU A 85 7.48 4.21 2.81
CA LEU A 85 6.07 4.47 2.48
C LEU A 85 5.88 4.75 0.99
N GLN A 86 6.77 5.55 0.39
CA GLN A 86 6.75 5.85 -1.03
C GLN A 86 6.93 4.58 -1.86
N TYR A 87 7.93 3.76 -1.52
CA TYR A 87 8.17 2.48 -2.20
C TYR A 87 6.94 1.57 -2.21
N LEU A 88 6.23 1.47 -1.09
CA LEU A 88 5.00 0.67 -1.00
C LEU A 88 3.87 1.27 -1.84
N MET A 89 3.69 2.59 -1.77
CA MET A 89 2.68 3.26 -2.58
C MET A 89 2.96 3.05 -4.08
N ASP A 90 4.19 3.28 -4.51
CA ASP A 90 4.60 3.11 -5.91
C ASP A 90 4.42 1.66 -6.38
N SER A 91 4.72 0.68 -5.52
CA SER A 91 4.50 -0.74 -5.83
C SER A 91 3.02 -1.06 -6.03
N ILE A 92 2.14 -0.51 -5.19
CA ILE A 92 0.68 -0.70 -5.30
C ILE A 92 0.16 -0.02 -6.57
N LEU A 93 0.55 1.23 -6.83
CA LEU A 93 0.14 1.96 -8.03
C LEU A 93 0.62 1.25 -9.29
N HIS A 94 1.88 0.81 -9.32
CA HIS A 94 2.44 0.08 -10.45
C HIS A 94 1.71 -1.24 -10.71
N HIS A 95 1.40 -2.00 -9.65
CA HIS A 95 0.61 -3.23 -9.78
C HIS A 95 -0.80 -2.95 -10.33
N MET A 96 -1.44 -1.88 -9.86
CA MET A 96 -2.74 -1.46 -10.38
C MET A 96 -2.68 -1.06 -11.84
N ASP A 97 -1.67 -0.29 -12.26
CA ASP A 97 -1.50 0.11 -13.66
C ASP A 97 -1.28 -1.10 -14.56
N GLN A 98 -0.47 -2.09 -14.14
CA GLN A 98 -0.29 -3.33 -14.90
C GLN A 98 -1.58 -4.18 -14.96
N ALA A 99 -2.33 -4.25 -13.86
CA ALA A 99 -3.58 -5.00 -13.82
C ALA A 99 -4.70 -4.35 -14.66
N LEU A 100 -4.71 -3.02 -14.76
CA LEU A 100 -5.68 -2.24 -15.52
C LEU A 100 -5.29 -2.07 -17.00
N PHE A 101 -3.99 -2.12 -17.31
CA PHE A 101 -3.45 -1.94 -18.67
C PHE A 101 -2.39 -3.02 -19.00
N PRO A 102 -2.80 -4.30 -19.17
CA PRO A 102 -1.86 -5.40 -19.42
C PRO A 102 -1.16 -5.33 -20.79
N GLU A 103 -1.61 -4.50 -21.74
CA GLU A 103 -1.07 -4.38 -23.09
C GLU A 103 -0.10 -3.20 -23.29
N GLN A 104 0.95 -3.12 -22.47
CA GLN A 104 2.14 -2.33 -22.81
C GLN A 104 3.42 -3.14 -22.57
N LEU A 105 3.52 -4.29 -23.23
CA LEU A 105 4.81 -4.89 -23.55
C LEU A 105 5.13 -4.56 -25.02
N PRO A 106 6.33 -4.01 -25.33
CA PRO A 106 6.78 -3.87 -26.71
C PRO A 106 7.03 -5.21 -27.40
#